data_AF-A0A0S8FJB3-F1
#
_entry.id   AF-A0A0S8FJB3-F1
#
_cell.length_a   1.000
_cell.length_b   1.000
_cell.length_c   1.000
_cell.angle_alpha   90.00
_cell.angle_beta   90.00
_cell.angle_gamma   90.00
#
_symmetry.space_group_name_H-M   'P 1'
#
loop_
_entity.id
_entity.type
_entity.pdbx_description
1 polymer ?
#
loop_
_entity_poly.entity_id
_entity_poly.type
_entity_poly.pdbx_seq_one_letter_code
_entity_poly.pdbx_strand_id
1 'polypeptide(L)' 'MVLFFNVASGGDAAAGKATFEAKCADCHYADDFAGEAAGNIVALIGAEETKAAHEGKADLSALSDADIANVAAFLASAK' A
#
# COMPACT_ATOMS: atom_id res chain seq x y z
N MET A 1 13.29 -1.86 26.84
CA MET A 1 13.83 -0.70 26.11
C MET A 1 13.49 -0.92 24.66
N VAL A 2 12.55 -0.14 24.14
CA VAL A 2 11.86 -0.38 22.86
C VAL A 2 12.84 -0.10 21.72
N LEU A 3 13.10 -1.09 20.87
CA LEU A 3 13.90 -0.94 19.67
C LEU A 3 13.09 -0.09 18.68
N PHE A 4 13.49 1.17 18.52
CA PHE A 4 13.02 2.04 17.46
C PHE A 4 13.52 1.49 16.12
N PHE A 5 12.71 0.66 15.46
CA PHE A 5 12.90 0.33 14.06
C PHE A 5 12.65 1.60 13.25
N ASN A 6 13.73 2.30 12.98
CA ASN A 6 13.78 3.40 12.03
C ASN A 6 13.65 2.82 10.61
N VAL A 7 12.43 2.42 10.23
CA VAL A 7 12.10 2.04 8.84
C VAL A 7 11.90 3.32 8.05
N ALA A 8 13.01 4.01 7.79
CA ALA A 8 13.14 4.87 6.63
C ALA A 8 13.56 3.97 5.44
N SER A 9 12.67 3.09 4.99
CA SER A 9 12.72 2.57 3.63
C SER A 9 11.48 3.09 2.93
N GLY A 10 11.55 4.36 2.51
CA GLY A 10 10.53 4.95 1.65
C GLY A 10 10.40 4.08 0.41
N GLY A 11 9.21 3.53 0.18
CA GLY A 11 8.94 2.72 -1.00
C GLY A 11 9.20 3.50 -2.29
N ASP A 12 9.42 2.77 -3.38
CA ASP A 12 9.55 3.34 -4.71
C ASP A 12 8.14 3.65 -5.26
N ALA A 13 7.80 4.94 -5.33
CA ALA A 13 6.50 5.40 -5.83
C ALA A 13 6.27 5.06 -7.32
N ALA A 14 7.32 4.92 -8.14
CA ALA A 14 7.16 4.52 -9.53
C ALA A 14 6.82 3.02 -9.64
N ALA A 15 7.50 2.17 -8.87
CA ALA A 15 7.14 0.76 -8.73
C ALA A 15 5.74 0.61 -8.11
N GLY A 16 5.42 1.44 -7.12
CA GLY A 16 4.11 1.49 -6.46
C GLY A 16 2.98 1.82 -7.40
N LYS A 17 3.18 2.79 -8.30
CA LYS A 17 2.22 3.14 -9.34
C LYS A 17 1.94 1.95 -10.27
N ALA A 18 2.97 1.23 -10.69
CA ALA A 18 2.80 0.06 -11.55
C ALA A 18 1.99 -1.05 -10.85
N THR A 19 2.28 -1.32 -9.57
CA THR A 19 1.50 -2.29 -8.78
C THR A 19 0.06 -1.82 -8.56
N PHE A 20 -0.14 -0.53 -8.25
CA PHE A 20 -1.48 0.05 -8.09
C PHE A 20 -2.32 -0.08 -9.37
N GLU A 21 -1.76 0.27 -10.53
CA GLU A 21 -2.44 0.15 -11.83
C GLU A 21 -2.79 -1.32 -12.15
N ALA A 22 -1.93 -2.26 -11.77
CA ALA A 22 -2.14 -3.68 -12.07
C ALA A 22 -3.09 -4.41 -11.10
N LYS A 23 -3.29 -3.90 -9.88
CA LYS A 23 -3.94 -4.66 -8.79
C LYS A 23 -5.03 -3.91 -8.05
N CYS A 24 -5.01 -2.58 -8.06
CA CYS A 24 -5.86 -1.75 -7.20
C CYS A 24 -6.78 -0.82 -7.99
N ALA A 25 -6.30 -0.33 -9.15
CA ALA A 25 -6.95 0.73 -9.92
C ALA A 25 -8.32 0.34 -10.54
N ASP A 26 -8.64 -0.96 -10.60
CA ASP A 26 -9.95 -1.43 -11.05
C ASP A 26 -11.08 -1.07 -10.06
N CYS A 27 -10.74 -0.84 -8.79
CA CYS A 27 -11.71 -0.57 -7.71
C CYS A 27 -11.41 0.72 -6.93
N HIS A 28 -10.16 1.15 -6.86
CA HIS A 28 -9.70 2.28 -6.06
C HIS A 28 -9.10 3.38 -6.92
N TYR A 29 -9.24 4.62 -6.47
CA TYR A 29 -8.53 5.77 -7.03
C TYR A 29 -7.37 6.14 -6.11
N ALA A 30 -6.29 6.70 -6.67
CA ALA A 30 -5.15 7.13 -5.87
C ALA A 30 -5.58 8.19 -4.82
N ASP A 31 -6.53 9.05 -5.21
CA ASP A 31 -7.06 10.13 -4.37
C ASP A 31 -7.93 9.61 -3.22
N ASP A 32 -8.34 8.33 -3.20
CA ASP A 32 -9.04 7.72 -2.06
C ASP A 32 -8.18 7.76 -0.78
N PHE A 33 -6.86 7.91 -0.94
CA PHE A 33 -5.86 7.95 0.12
C PHE A 33 -5.14 9.31 0.21
N ALA A 34 -5.68 10.36 -0.44
CA ALA A 34 -5.07 11.68 -0.43
C ALA A 34 -4.92 12.23 0.99
N GLY A 35 -3.72 12.72 1.31
CA GLY A 35 -3.39 13.22 2.64
C GLY A 35 -3.05 12.15 3.68
N GLU A 36 -3.16 10.87 3.34
CA GLU A 36 -2.78 9.77 4.23
C GLU A 36 -1.26 9.56 4.24
N ALA A 37 -0.70 9.27 5.42
CA ALA A 37 0.72 9.00 5.53
C ALA A 37 1.06 7.59 4.99
N ALA A 38 2.17 7.47 4.25
CA ALA A 38 2.59 6.18 3.68
C ALA A 38 2.63 5.04 4.72
N GLY A 39 3.11 5.30 5.94
CA GLY A 39 3.14 4.30 7.01
C GLY A 39 1.75 3.79 7.42
N ASN A 40 0.73 4.65 7.40
CA ASN A 40 -0.65 4.26 7.68
C ASN A 40 -1.23 3.45 6.52
N ILE A 41 -0.92 3.81 5.28
CA ILE A 41 -1.34 3.04 4.09
C ILE A 41 -0.70 1.64 4.10
N VAL A 42 0.58 1.52 4.48
CA VAL A 42 1.22 0.20 4.67
C VAL A 42 0.46 -0.64 5.70
N ALA A 43 0.11 -0.05 6.85
CA ALA A 43 -0.64 -0.74 7.88
C ALA A 43 -2.04 -1.18 7.40
N LEU A 44 -2.73 -0.32 6.63
CA LEU A 44 -4.04 -0.63 6.05
C LEU A 44 -3.96 -1.78 5.05
N ILE A 45 -3.04 -1.73 4.08
CA ILE A 45 -2.92 -2.78 3.05
C ILE A 45 -2.48 -4.12 3.67
N GLY A 46 -1.57 -4.08 4.65
CA GLY A 46 -1.06 -5.27 5.32
C GLY A 46 -2.03 -5.94 6.30
N ALA A 47 -3.12 -5.27 6.68
CA ALA A 47 -4.09 -5.78 7.65
C ALA A 47 -4.87 -7.01 7.12
N GLU A 48 -5.08 -8.00 7.98
CA GLU A 48 -5.84 -9.20 7.64
C GLU A 48 -7.31 -8.87 7.30
N GLU A 49 -7.88 -7.86 7.96
CA GLU A 49 -9.23 -7.36 7.68
C GLU A 49 -9.33 -6.82 6.24
N THR A 50 -8.28 -6.17 5.75
CA THR A 50 -8.22 -5.69 4.37
C THR A 50 -8.16 -6.85 3.39
N LYS A 51 -7.36 -7.89 3.68
CA LYS A 51 -7.31 -9.11 2.84
C LYS A 51 -8.69 -9.78 2.76
N ALA A 52 -9.38 -9.91 3.89
CA ALA A 52 -10.74 -10.46 3.93
C ALA A 52 -11.74 -9.62 3.10
N ALA A 53 -11.65 -8.29 3.15
CA ALA A 53 -12.53 -7.41 2.37
C ALA A 53 -12.37 -7.55 0.85
N HIS A 54 -11.19 -8.01 0.41
CA HIS A 54 -10.81 -8.25 -0.99
C HIS A 54 -11.00 -9.71 -1.44
N GLU A 55 -11.42 -10.61 -0.54
CA GLU A 55 -11.64 -12.02 -0.88
C GLU A 55 -12.63 -12.16 -2.04
N GLY A 56 -12.22 -12.91 -3.08
CA GLY A 56 -13.02 -13.12 -4.30
C GLY A 56 -13.12 -11.90 -5.24
N LYS A 57 -12.49 -10.77 -4.91
CA LYS A 57 -12.49 -9.55 -5.74
C LYS A 57 -11.12 -9.22 -6.31
N ALA A 58 -10.06 -9.43 -5.53
CA ALA A 58 -8.68 -9.22 -5.97
C ALA A 58 -7.78 -10.28 -5.33
N ASP A 59 -6.77 -10.75 -6.08
CA ASP A 59 -5.71 -11.60 -5.54
C ASP A 59 -4.56 -10.72 -5.04
N LEU A 60 -4.50 -10.56 -3.72
CA LEU A 60 -3.45 -9.83 -3.02
C LEU A 60 -2.38 -10.76 -2.42
N SER A 61 -2.53 -12.08 -2.56
CA SER A 61 -1.66 -13.07 -1.91
C SER A 61 -0.20 -13.03 -2.40
N ALA A 62 0.01 -12.48 -3.59
CA ALA A 62 1.32 -12.32 -4.20
C ALA A 62 2.04 -11.00 -3.85
N LEU A 63 1.39 -10.08 -3.12
CA LEU A 63 2.04 -8.84 -2.71
C LEU A 63 3.05 -9.10 -1.60
N SER A 64 4.31 -8.74 -1.85
CA SER A 64 5.35 -8.72 -0.83
C SER A 64 5.25 -7.46 0.05
N ASP A 65 5.91 -7.47 1.21
CA ASP A 65 6.03 -6.27 2.04
C ASP A 65 6.64 -5.08 1.27
N ALA A 66 7.54 -5.35 0.33
CA ALA A 66 8.11 -4.35 -0.55
C ALA A 66 7.08 -3.78 -1.53
N ASP A 67 6.22 -4.61 -2.11
CA ASP A 67 5.14 -4.14 -2.98
C ASP A 67 4.16 -3.25 -2.21
N ILE A 68 3.81 -3.64 -0.99
CA ILE A 68 2.95 -2.85 -0.10
C ILE A 68 3.58 -1.50 0.21
N ALA A 69 4.87 -1.48 0.57
CA ALA A 69 5.59 -0.24 0.84
C ALA A 69 5.66 0.68 -0.40
N ASN A 70 5.87 0.10 -1.58
CA ASN A 70 5.92 0.84 -2.84
C ASN A 70 4.55 1.45 -3.18
N VAL A 71 3.47 0.66 -3.12
CA VAL A 71 2.10 1.15 -3.37
C VAL A 71 1.74 2.25 -2.36
N ALA A 72 2.08 2.06 -1.09
CA ALA A 72 1.84 3.08 -0.07
C ALA A 72 2.61 4.38 -0.33
N ALA A 73 3.86 4.30 -0.80
CA ALA A 73 4.65 5.48 -1.19
C ALA A 73 4.03 6.21 -2.38
N PHE A 74 3.48 5.48 -3.36
CA PHE A 74 2.73 6.07 -4.47
C PHE A 74 1.44 6.76 -3.98
N LEU A 75 0.60 6.05 -3.23
CA LEU A 75 -0.69 6.56 -2.76
C LEU A 75 -0.54 7.79 -1.85
N ALA A 76 0.46 7.81 -0.97
CA ALA A 76 0.75 8.97 -0.12
C ALA A 76 1.29 10.19 -0.91
N SER A 77 1.67 10.00 -2.17
CA SER A 77 2.10 11.09 -3.07
C SER A 77 0.95 11.70 -3.87
N ALA A 78 -0.23 11.07 -3.86
CA ALA A 78 -1.46 11.61 -4.43
C ALA A 78 -1.90 12.86 -3.65
N LYS A 79 -2.41 13.87 -4.37
CA LYS A 79 -2.68 15.22 -3.85
C LYS A 79 -4.17 15.50 -3.74
#